data_AF-A0A964AVV2-F1
#
_entry.id   AF-A0A964AVV2-F1
#
_cell.length_a   1.000
_cell.length_b   1.000
_cell.length_c   1.000
_cell.angle_alpha   90.00
_cell.angle_beta   90.00
_cell.angle_gamma   90.00
#
_symmetry.space_group_name_H-M   'P 1'
#
loop_
_entity.id
_entity.type
_entity.pdbx_description
1 polymer ?
#
loop_
_entity_poly.entity_id
_entity_poly.type
_entity_poly.pdbx_seq_one_letter_code
_entity_poly.pdbx_strand_id
1 'polypeptide(L)'
;MRSWMVIAALIAVGCKGGDPKPGETGVVGDCPDDVDCDGIPDSEDCAPEDAGNIHTGAEEVCDGIDNNCDGLVDEGVTTTWYPDADADGYGDDAGAVEACEAPEGYVAAGGDCLDSDAAWNPAAIEDDCADPNDYNCDGSVGFADADGDGWAACLECDDGDAAIHPDADEVCDSVDNDCDGLIDDEDDDVDLSTGVSAYADSDGDGYGDPTQVLSACEIPEGYVSDASDCDDGAATTYPGADEHCDGVDSDCDGTRDEDDALDAATWYADADGDGYGDVTSTTAACSQPSGYSADSTDCDDGAATTYPGADEYCDGVDSDCDGTLDEDDALDATTWYADTDADGYGDASAAVTTCAQPSQHVSDDNDCDDTDAAVNPGATEACNGVDDDCSGGVDEGLLGSAAACPAESCLEILTDQSSAADGDYWLDPTNSGAATAFTCDMSTDGGGWTLVMYFNREDDGEGLAEWDAEMTELYNDMTRWRERSGYLQWCDVDITSDALAYERPVDVPNSGEILWSLKEHGRDYFYQSATWFFATTTSGDEDISCSDNIDDSSLYTATHLALRPGYTCTVNDLDWRWDYIDEQDTLTAEVTSLGFVSLHNDSNCGDESRLYKVEVWVR
;
A
#
# COMPACT_ATOMS: atom_id res chain seq x y z
N MET A 1 37.79 -54.60 48.12
CA MET A 1 38.98 -54.05 47.45
C MET A 1 38.95 -52.56 47.68
N ARG A 2 39.66 -52.07 48.71
CA ARG A 2 39.78 -50.64 49.02
C ARG A 2 41.03 -50.14 48.32
N SER A 3 40.87 -49.25 47.35
CA SER A 3 42.00 -48.59 46.68
C SER A 3 42.17 -47.24 47.34
N TRP A 4 43.29 -47.05 48.02
CA TRP A 4 43.74 -45.76 48.52
C TRP A 4 44.14 -44.89 47.33
N MET A 5 43.53 -43.70 47.20
CA MET A 5 44.01 -42.64 46.33
C MET A 5 44.49 -41.52 47.24
N VAL A 6 45.81 -41.36 47.28
CA VAL A 6 46.51 -40.25 47.91
C VAL A 6 46.41 -39.07 46.93
N ILE A 7 45.69 -38.00 47.32
CA ILE A 7 45.74 -36.72 46.63
C ILE A 7 46.89 -35.93 47.26
N ALA A 8 47.96 -35.74 46.49
CA ALA A 8 49.03 -34.83 46.82
C ALA A 8 48.67 -33.44 46.29
N ALA A 9 48.36 -32.50 47.18
CA ALA A 9 48.25 -31.08 46.85
C ALA A 9 49.66 -30.50 46.74
N LEU A 10 50.11 -30.27 45.51
CA LEU A 10 51.30 -29.51 45.17
C LEU A 10 50.90 -28.03 45.14
N ILE A 11 51.18 -27.29 46.21
CA ILE A 11 51.09 -25.82 46.23
C ILE A 11 52.26 -25.29 45.39
N ALA A 12 51.98 -24.91 44.15
CA ALA A 12 52.88 -24.15 43.31
C ALA A 12 52.79 -22.68 43.72
N VAL A 13 53.74 -22.23 44.54
CA VAL A 13 53.98 -20.81 44.81
C VAL A 13 54.41 -20.15 43.49
N GLY A 14 53.49 -19.39 42.91
CA GLY A 14 53.74 -18.55 41.74
C GLY A 14 54.49 -17.29 42.13
N CYS A 15 55.82 -17.36 42.26
CA CYS A 15 56.65 -16.16 42.17
C CYS A 15 56.74 -15.75 40.69
N LYS A 16 55.96 -14.75 40.27
CA LYS A 16 56.26 -13.95 39.07
C LYS A 16 57.49 -13.08 39.37
N GLY A 17 58.67 -13.70 39.40
CA GLY A 17 59.93 -13.01 39.22
C GLY A 17 60.08 -12.66 37.74
N GLY A 18 59.76 -11.42 37.38
CA GLY A 18 60.08 -10.89 36.07
C GLY A 18 61.59 -10.76 35.93
N ASP A 19 62.21 -11.59 35.09
CA ASP A 19 63.58 -11.41 34.64
C ASP A 19 63.74 -10.03 33.96
N PRO A 20 64.68 -9.16 34.38
CA PRO A 20 65.08 -8.04 33.55
C PRO A 20 66.04 -8.55 32.48
N LYS A 21 65.69 -8.26 31.23
CA LYS A 21 66.55 -8.48 30.06
C LYS A 21 67.89 -7.76 30.24
N PRO A 22 69.03 -8.39 29.92
CA PRO A 22 70.32 -7.71 29.98
C PRO A 22 70.49 -6.81 28.76
N GLY A 23 70.62 -5.51 29.03
CA GLY A 23 71.22 -4.56 28.10
C GLY A 23 70.26 -3.55 27.50
N GLU A 24 69.83 -2.57 28.30
CA GLU A 24 69.79 -1.18 27.86
C GLU A 24 70.34 -0.31 29.00
N THR A 25 71.37 0.46 28.69
CA THR A 25 71.94 1.49 29.56
C THR A 25 70.93 2.62 29.70
N GLY A 26 70.05 2.52 30.69
CA GLY A 26 69.15 3.56 31.15
C GLY A 26 69.81 4.38 32.25
N VAL A 27 69.67 5.68 32.15
CA VAL A 27 70.29 6.72 32.97
C VAL A 27 69.86 6.55 34.43
N VAL A 28 70.81 6.63 35.38
CA VAL A 28 70.52 6.85 36.80
C VAL A 28 69.72 8.15 36.86
N GLY A 29 68.42 8.05 37.12
CA GLY A 29 67.62 9.22 37.43
C GLY A 29 68.19 9.79 38.72
N ASP A 30 68.64 11.05 38.68
CA ASP A 30 68.64 11.87 39.89
C ASP A 30 67.19 11.81 40.41
N CYS A 31 66.95 11.14 41.53
CA CYS A 31 65.77 11.34 42.37
C CYS A 31 66.14 12.48 43.31
N PRO A 32 65.75 13.74 43.00
CA PRO A 32 66.12 14.86 43.85
C PRO A 32 65.28 14.78 45.11
N ASP A 33 65.95 14.76 46.27
CA ASP A 33 65.32 14.69 47.61
C ASP A 33 64.73 13.31 48.00
N ASP A 34 65.17 12.22 47.35
CA ASP A 34 64.85 10.80 47.64
C ASP A 34 66.09 9.96 47.22
N VAL A 35 66.89 9.50 48.19
CA VAL A 35 68.25 8.97 47.94
C VAL A 35 68.26 7.52 47.42
N ASP A 36 67.27 6.69 47.74
CA ASP A 36 67.18 5.31 47.28
C ASP A 36 66.10 5.06 46.22
N CYS A 37 65.34 6.10 45.87
CA CYS A 37 64.31 6.13 44.84
C CYS A 37 63.13 5.18 45.10
N ASP A 38 62.76 4.94 46.36
CA ASP A 38 61.61 4.11 46.72
C ASP A 38 60.25 4.85 46.61
N GLY A 39 60.29 6.18 46.43
CA GLY A 39 59.13 7.04 46.29
C GLY A 39 58.76 7.83 47.55
N ILE A 40 59.54 7.72 48.63
CA ILE A 40 59.40 8.49 49.86
C ILE A 40 60.51 9.56 49.92
N PRO A 41 60.17 10.84 50.15
CA PRO A 41 61.20 11.88 50.22
C PRO A 41 62.01 11.78 51.52
N ASP A 42 63.31 12.11 51.46
CA ASP A 42 64.28 12.08 52.58
C ASP A 42 63.80 12.85 53.86
N SER A 43 62.79 13.70 53.73
CA SER A 43 62.20 14.45 54.86
C SER A 43 61.19 13.65 55.68
N GLU A 44 60.64 12.59 55.10
CA GLU A 44 59.64 11.69 55.71
C GLU A 44 60.19 10.27 55.88
N ASP A 45 61.38 9.99 55.35
CA ASP A 45 62.13 8.74 55.50
C ASP A 45 63.25 8.90 56.54
N CYS A 46 63.21 8.10 57.62
CA CYS A 46 64.26 8.12 58.64
C CYS A 46 65.42 7.13 58.38
N ALA A 47 65.35 6.34 57.32
CA ALA A 47 66.40 5.48 56.78
C ALA A 47 66.67 5.74 55.27
N PRO A 48 67.09 6.96 54.88
CA PRO A 48 67.18 7.42 53.48
C PRO A 48 68.26 6.73 52.61
N GLU A 49 68.87 5.64 53.06
CA GLU A 49 69.76 4.81 52.23
C GLU A 49 69.20 3.39 52.04
N ASP A 50 68.01 3.12 52.57
CA ASP A 50 67.37 1.81 52.62
C ASP A 50 65.92 1.91 52.12
N ALA A 51 65.68 1.34 50.92
CA ALA A 51 64.37 1.32 50.25
C ALA A 51 63.33 0.41 50.95
N GLY A 52 63.48 0.20 52.25
CA GLY A 52 62.50 -0.43 53.13
C GLY A 52 61.40 0.57 53.51
N ASN A 53 60.24 0.08 53.95
CA ASN A 53 59.10 0.92 54.30
C ASN A 53 59.30 1.61 55.66
N ILE A 54 60.33 2.46 55.77
CA ILE A 54 60.77 3.13 57.00
C ILE A 54 60.52 4.63 56.84
N HIS A 55 59.32 5.06 57.22
CA HIS A 55 58.89 6.43 57.01
C HIS A 55 57.86 6.88 58.03
N THR A 56 57.72 8.19 58.19
CA THR A 56 56.68 8.75 59.05
C THR A 56 55.30 8.25 58.63
N GLY A 57 54.61 7.54 59.52
CA GLY A 57 53.30 6.94 59.26
C GLY A 57 53.32 5.54 58.62
N ALA A 58 54.47 4.88 58.53
CA ALA A 58 54.53 3.44 58.30
C ALA A 58 53.87 2.68 59.47
N GLU A 59 53.48 1.43 59.24
CA GLU A 59 53.06 0.52 60.31
C GLU A 59 54.32 -0.09 60.94
N GLU A 60 54.38 -0.14 62.27
CA GLU A 60 55.48 -0.80 62.98
C GLU A 60 55.51 -2.29 62.65
N VAL A 61 56.70 -2.84 62.54
CA VAL A 61 56.96 -4.26 62.37
C VAL A 61 57.96 -4.65 63.42
N CYS A 62 57.73 -5.78 64.11
CA CYS A 62 58.60 -6.24 65.20
C CYS A 62 59.97 -6.75 64.68
N ASP A 63 60.82 -5.84 64.22
CA ASP A 63 62.11 -6.12 63.58
C ASP A 63 63.29 -5.37 64.23
N GLY A 64 63.02 -4.59 65.30
CA GLY A 64 64.01 -3.82 66.03
C GLY A 64 64.38 -2.49 65.35
N ILE A 65 63.59 -2.07 64.36
CA ILE A 65 63.70 -0.79 63.66
C ILE A 65 62.46 0.04 63.98
N ASP A 66 62.65 1.34 64.15
CA ASP A 66 61.55 2.32 64.24
C ASP A 66 61.05 2.56 62.80
N ASN A 67 60.05 1.79 62.36
CA ASN A 67 59.57 1.83 60.98
C ASN A 67 58.76 3.10 60.71
N ASN A 68 58.02 3.59 61.70
CA ASN A 68 57.12 4.74 61.60
C ASN A 68 57.78 6.07 61.95
N CYS A 69 59.07 6.04 62.32
CA CYS A 69 59.93 7.17 62.62
C CYS A 69 59.43 8.07 63.78
N ASP A 70 58.69 7.52 64.75
CA ASP A 70 58.13 8.26 65.88
C ASP A 70 59.08 8.35 67.10
N GLY A 71 60.20 7.63 67.05
CA GLY A 71 61.23 7.57 68.09
C GLY A 71 61.05 6.44 69.10
N LEU A 72 60.04 5.60 68.94
CA LEU A 72 59.85 4.34 69.63
C LEU A 72 60.14 3.20 68.66
N VAL A 73 60.67 2.09 69.16
CA VAL A 73 61.02 0.92 68.33
C VAL A 73 60.03 -0.19 68.68
N ASP A 74 59.40 -0.77 67.67
CA ASP A 74 58.45 -1.88 67.78
C ASP A 74 57.26 -1.57 68.72
N GLU A 75 56.85 -0.31 68.83
CA GLU A 75 55.70 0.03 69.68
C GLU A 75 54.41 -0.57 69.12
N GLY A 76 53.48 -0.96 70.00
CA GLY A 76 52.16 -1.45 69.57
C GLY A 76 52.17 -2.83 68.88
N VAL A 77 53.34 -3.38 68.58
CA VAL A 77 53.55 -4.67 67.90
C VAL A 77 54.33 -5.68 68.74
N THR A 78 54.73 -5.33 69.96
CA THR A 78 55.26 -6.28 70.95
C THR A 78 54.15 -7.14 71.55
N THR A 79 54.52 -8.36 71.92
CA THR A 79 53.66 -9.25 72.71
C THR A 79 54.08 -9.17 74.17
N THR A 80 53.12 -9.19 75.09
CA THR A 80 53.37 -9.38 76.52
C THR A 80 53.76 -10.84 76.78
N TRP A 81 54.92 -11.06 77.38
CA TRP A 81 55.44 -12.36 77.78
C TRP A 81 55.54 -12.44 79.29
N TYR A 82 55.12 -13.57 79.86
CA TYR A 82 55.07 -13.86 81.29
C TYR A 82 56.14 -14.90 81.64
N PRO A 83 56.93 -14.72 82.70
CA PRO A 83 57.90 -15.73 83.11
C PRO A 83 57.17 -17.00 83.52
N ASP A 84 57.67 -18.14 83.07
CA ASP A 84 57.11 -19.48 83.30
C ASP A 84 58.22 -20.34 83.93
N ALA A 85 58.22 -20.43 85.26
CA ALA A 85 59.31 -21.03 86.02
C ALA A 85 59.14 -22.55 86.23
N ASP A 86 57.95 -23.11 86.04
CA ASP A 86 57.69 -24.55 86.13
C ASP A 86 57.42 -25.24 84.78
N ALA A 87 57.34 -24.46 83.70
CA ALA A 87 57.18 -24.87 82.31
C ALA A 87 55.83 -25.52 81.99
N ASP A 88 54.74 -25.04 82.60
CA ASP A 88 53.38 -25.54 82.36
C ASP A 88 52.65 -24.83 81.20
N GLY A 89 53.18 -23.69 80.74
CA GLY A 89 52.64 -22.91 79.63
C GLY A 89 51.92 -21.62 80.04
N TYR A 90 51.71 -21.39 81.33
CA TYR A 90 51.20 -20.15 81.91
C TYR A 90 52.31 -19.48 82.72
N GLY A 91 52.26 -18.15 82.86
CA GLY A 91 53.30 -17.41 83.55
C GLY A 91 52.78 -16.35 84.51
N ASP A 92 53.66 -15.90 85.41
CA ASP A 92 53.35 -14.92 86.46
C ASP A 92 53.13 -13.51 85.89
N ASP A 93 51.91 -13.01 86.04
CA ASP A 93 51.51 -11.63 85.67
C ASP A 93 52.40 -10.56 86.31
N ALA A 94 52.93 -10.79 87.52
CA ALA A 94 53.77 -9.84 88.20
C ALA A 94 55.16 -9.67 87.55
N GLY A 95 55.55 -10.60 86.68
CA GLY A 95 56.85 -10.64 86.01
C GLY A 95 56.82 -10.29 84.51
N ALA A 96 55.66 -9.88 83.98
CA ALA A 96 55.44 -9.66 82.55
C ALA A 96 56.40 -8.64 81.90
N VAL A 97 56.82 -8.92 80.67
CA VAL A 97 57.69 -8.06 79.83
C VAL A 97 57.17 -7.98 78.40
N GLU A 98 57.36 -6.84 77.75
CA GLU A 98 57.03 -6.65 76.33
C GLU A 98 58.23 -7.02 75.44
N ALA A 99 58.04 -7.91 74.47
CA ALA A 99 59.06 -8.28 73.49
C ALA A 99 58.46 -8.86 72.19
N CYS A 100 59.20 -8.77 71.08
CA CYS A 100 58.81 -9.36 69.80
C CYS A 100 58.80 -10.89 69.80
N GLU A 101 59.74 -11.50 70.52
CA GLU A 101 59.85 -12.94 70.67
C GLU A 101 59.93 -13.30 72.15
N ALA A 102 59.44 -14.49 72.49
CA ALA A 102 59.48 -15.05 73.83
C ALA A 102 60.90 -15.01 74.41
N PRO A 103 61.15 -14.26 75.49
CA PRO A 103 62.38 -14.39 76.25
C PRO A 103 62.54 -15.84 76.77
N GLU A 104 63.78 -16.28 76.99
CA GLU A 104 64.01 -17.64 77.49
C GLU A 104 63.35 -17.83 78.87
N GLY A 105 62.44 -18.81 78.97
CA GLY A 105 61.67 -19.08 80.18
C GLY A 105 60.44 -18.19 80.35
N TYR A 106 59.88 -17.69 79.25
CA TYR A 106 58.63 -16.92 79.24
C TYR A 106 57.63 -17.51 78.24
N VAL A 107 56.34 -17.29 78.49
CA VAL A 107 55.19 -17.73 77.69
C VAL A 107 54.21 -16.58 77.47
N ALA A 108 53.33 -16.70 76.48
CA ALA A 108 52.39 -15.62 76.13
C ALA A 108 51.12 -15.63 77.00
N ALA A 109 50.83 -16.75 77.67
CA ALA A 109 49.66 -16.88 78.53
C ALA A 109 50.02 -16.45 79.97
N GLY A 110 49.31 -15.45 80.50
CA GLY A 110 49.43 -15.01 81.89
C GLY A 110 48.43 -15.73 82.80
N GLY A 111 48.33 -15.27 84.04
CA GLY A 111 47.32 -15.73 85.00
C GLY A 111 47.74 -16.90 85.90
N ASP A 112 49.00 -17.33 85.87
CA ASP A 112 49.51 -18.33 86.80
C ASP A 112 49.55 -17.79 88.24
N CYS A 113 48.77 -18.38 89.14
CA CYS A 113 48.70 -17.97 90.54
C CYS A 113 49.81 -18.56 91.42
N LEU A 114 50.53 -19.58 90.95
CA LEU A 114 51.72 -20.14 91.58
C LEU A 114 52.70 -20.72 90.55
N ASP A 115 53.45 -19.83 89.89
CA ASP A 115 54.49 -20.04 88.84
C ASP A 115 55.66 -21.00 89.20
N SER A 116 55.58 -21.66 90.36
CA SER A 116 56.55 -22.66 90.80
C SER A 116 55.98 -24.08 90.90
N ASP A 117 54.69 -24.25 90.60
CA ASP A 117 53.95 -25.51 90.65
C ASP A 117 52.95 -25.63 89.49
N ALA A 118 53.29 -26.45 88.50
CA ALA A 118 52.56 -26.68 87.25
C ALA A 118 51.10 -27.19 87.41
N ALA A 119 50.63 -27.34 88.65
CA ALA A 119 49.25 -27.67 88.98
C ALA A 119 48.39 -26.43 89.22
N TRP A 120 48.95 -25.21 89.24
CA TRP A 120 48.27 -23.97 89.62
C TRP A 120 48.26 -22.97 88.47
N ASN A 121 47.38 -23.17 87.50
CA ASN A 121 47.28 -22.32 86.33
C ASN A 121 45.84 -22.26 85.82
N PRO A 122 45.46 -21.24 85.03
CA PRO A 122 44.10 -21.07 84.50
C PRO A 122 43.45 -22.27 83.79
N ALA A 123 44.23 -23.27 83.35
CA ALA A 123 43.72 -24.48 82.71
C ALA A 123 43.79 -25.73 83.60
N ALA A 124 44.15 -25.59 84.87
CA ALA A 124 44.14 -26.70 85.82
C ALA A 124 42.70 -27.18 86.06
N ILE A 125 42.53 -28.49 86.26
CA ILE A 125 41.22 -29.11 86.46
C ILE A 125 41.01 -29.41 87.95
N GLU A 126 39.86 -29.01 88.49
CA GLU A 126 39.48 -29.20 89.90
C GLU A 126 38.62 -30.45 90.15
N ASP A 127 39.06 -31.62 89.66
CA ASP A 127 38.27 -32.87 89.69
C ASP A 127 37.92 -33.42 91.09
N ASP A 128 38.54 -32.92 92.16
CA ASP A 128 38.30 -33.37 93.55
C ASP A 128 37.47 -32.35 94.31
N CYS A 129 36.15 -32.54 94.31
CA CYS A 129 35.17 -31.72 95.05
C CYS A 129 35.34 -31.73 96.59
N ALA A 130 36.38 -32.36 97.13
CA ALA A 130 36.76 -32.31 98.53
C ALA A 130 38.07 -31.56 98.80
N ASP A 131 38.79 -31.13 97.77
CA ASP A 131 40.02 -30.35 97.86
C ASP A 131 39.70 -28.85 97.93
N PRO A 132 40.16 -28.10 98.95
CA PRO A 132 39.86 -26.68 99.10
C PRO A 132 40.87 -25.74 98.42
N ASN A 133 41.71 -26.26 97.53
CA ASN A 133 42.66 -25.44 96.77
C ASN A 133 42.01 -24.98 95.46
N ASP A 134 42.38 -23.78 95.04
CA ASP A 134 41.97 -23.08 93.82
C ASP A 134 43.10 -23.27 92.79
N TYR A 135 43.08 -24.40 92.08
CA TYR A 135 44.15 -24.77 91.14
C TYR A 135 44.03 -24.00 89.83
N ASN A 136 42.82 -23.61 89.42
CA ASN A 136 42.59 -22.90 88.17
C ASN A 136 42.64 -21.37 88.30
N CYS A 137 42.93 -20.85 89.49
CA CYS A 137 43.16 -19.44 89.77
C CYS A 137 41.94 -18.54 89.46
N ASP A 138 40.72 -19.09 89.41
CA ASP A 138 39.50 -18.34 89.09
C ASP A 138 38.83 -17.72 90.32
N GLY A 139 39.30 -18.06 91.52
CA GLY A 139 38.80 -17.56 92.80
C GLY A 139 37.65 -18.39 93.40
N SER A 140 37.21 -19.44 92.73
CA SER A 140 36.40 -20.53 93.25
C SER A 140 37.30 -21.63 93.83
N VAL A 141 36.70 -22.63 94.45
CA VAL A 141 37.40 -23.83 94.92
C VAL A 141 36.47 -24.99 94.63
N GLY A 142 36.98 -26.17 94.27
CA GLY A 142 36.17 -27.30 93.82
C GLY A 142 34.96 -27.75 94.68
N PHE A 143 34.72 -27.19 95.87
CA PHE A 143 33.52 -27.42 96.68
C PHE A 143 32.59 -26.20 96.85
N ALA A 144 32.97 -25.04 96.32
CA ALA A 144 32.16 -23.83 96.30
C ALA A 144 31.07 -23.94 95.22
N ASP A 145 29.98 -23.24 95.49
CA ASP A 145 28.80 -23.05 94.64
C ASP A 145 28.64 -21.53 94.66
N ALA A 146 29.35 -20.84 93.76
CA ALA A 146 29.53 -19.39 93.85
C ALA A 146 28.30 -18.62 93.35
N ASP A 147 27.54 -19.18 92.41
CA ASP A 147 26.30 -18.61 91.88
C ASP A 147 25.00 -19.08 92.60
N GLY A 148 25.05 -20.19 93.33
CA GLY A 148 23.97 -20.72 94.15
C GLY A 148 22.97 -21.64 93.44
N ASP A 149 23.33 -22.24 92.30
CA ASP A 149 22.48 -23.13 91.50
C ASP A 149 22.38 -24.57 92.07
N GLY A 150 23.32 -24.94 92.94
CA GLY A 150 23.38 -26.24 93.62
C GLY A 150 24.32 -27.26 92.96
N TRP A 151 25.03 -26.88 91.91
CA TRP A 151 26.26 -27.51 91.44
C TRP A 151 27.45 -26.93 92.19
N ALA A 152 28.63 -27.49 91.97
CA ALA A 152 29.84 -27.02 92.64
C ALA A 152 30.92 -26.93 91.59
N ALA A 153 31.84 -25.97 91.72
CA ALA A 153 32.87 -25.62 90.73
C ALA A 153 33.58 -26.82 90.07
N CYS A 154 33.75 -27.94 90.77
CA CYS A 154 34.34 -29.18 90.24
C CYS A 154 33.47 -29.96 89.22
N LEU A 155 32.19 -29.64 89.08
CA LEU A 155 31.20 -30.34 88.26
C LEU A 155 30.61 -29.45 87.17
N GLU A 156 30.93 -28.17 87.15
CA GLU A 156 30.43 -27.19 86.19
C GLU A 156 31.60 -26.53 85.45
N CYS A 157 31.28 -25.87 84.34
CA CYS A 157 32.25 -25.25 83.46
C CYS A 157 32.34 -23.72 83.67
N ASP A 158 31.39 -23.10 84.38
CA ASP A 158 31.45 -21.70 84.86
C ASP A 158 30.67 -21.50 86.18
N ASP A 159 31.34 -21.63 87.34
CA ASP A 159 30.78 -21.41 88.71
C ASP A 159 30.32 -19.96 88.97
N GLY A 160 30.53 -19.07 88.01
CA GLY A 160 30.04 -17.70 88.04
C GLY A 160 28.63 -17.51 87.47
N ASP A 161 28.07 -18.49 86.76
CA ASP A 161 26.81 -18.37 86.03
C ASP A 161 25.84 -19.55 86.25
N ALA A 162 24.77 -19.28 87.01
CA ALA A 162 23.76 -20.27 87.39
C ALA A 162 22.93 -20.84 86.22
N ALA A 163 23.20 -20.42 84.99
CA ALA A 163 22.65 -21.00 83.76
C ALA A 163 23.57 -22.07 83.12
N ILE A 164 24.81 -22.20 83.59
CA ILE A 164 25.84 -23.06 83.02
C ILE A 164 26.13 -24.20 83.99
N HIS A 165 25.50 -25.35 83.78
CA HIS A 165 25.62 -26.49 84.67
C HIS A 165 25.19 -27.81 84.02
N PRO A 166 25.63 -28.99 84.51
CA PRO A 166 25.34 -30.31 83.90
C PRO A 166 23.88 -30.72 83.63
N ASP A 167 22.92 -30.04 84.24
CA ASP A 167 21.48 -30.27 84.05
C ASP A 167 20.79 -29.13 83.25
N ALA A 168 21.55 -28.24 82.60
CA ALA A 168 21.01 -27.12 81.82
C ALA A 168 20.49 -27.62 80.47
N ASP A 169 19.65 -26.82 79.82
CA ASP A 169 19.31 -27.05 78.41
C ASP A 169 20.33 -26.23 77.59
N GLU A 170 21.03 -26.85 76.64
CA GLU A 170 21.92 -26.16 75.71
C GLU A 170 21.14 -25.16 74.83
N VAL A 171 21.65 -23.95 74.64
CA VAL A 171 21.00 -22.91 73.83
C VAL A 171 21.97 -22.31 72.79
N CYS A 172 21.43 -21.65 71.77
CA CYS A 172 22.25 -21.03 70.71
C CYS A 172 22.91 -19.72 71.18
N ASP A 173 23.93 -19.79 72.02
CA ASP A 173 24.67 -18.62 72.52
C ASP A 173 26.22 -18.77 72.49
N SER A 174 26.70 -19.86 71.89
CA SER A 174 28.13 -20.19 71.75
C SER A 174 28.85 -20.46 73.07
N VAL A 175 28.09 -20.89 74.08
CA VAL A 175 28.58 -21.36 75.38
C VAL A 175 28.07 -22.78 75.60
N ASP A 176 28.93 -23.65 76.11
CA ASP A 176 28.56 -24.99 76.57
C ASP A 176 27.75 -24.84 77.87
N ASN A 177 26.42 -24.72 77.77
CA ASN A 177 25.56 -24.46 78.92
C ASN A 177 25.38 -25.71 79.79
N ASP A 178 25.42 -26.91 79.20
CA ASP A 178 25.23 -28.16 79.93
C ASP A 178 26.56 -28.88 80.30
N CYS A 179 27.70 -28.25 80.01
CA CYS A 179 29.05 -28.70 80.35
C CYS A 179 29.39 -30.11 79.87
N ASP A 180 28.83 -30.58 78.75
CA ASP A 180 29.12 -31.90 78.18
C ASP A 180 30.31 -31.89 77.20
N GLY A 181 30.78 -30.69 76.84
CA GLY A 181 31.90 -30.42 75.92
C GLY A 181 31.50 -30.22 74.46
N LEU A 182 30.21 -30.17 74.15
CA LEU A 182 29.63 -29.74 72.87
C LEU A 182 29.07 -28.32 73.03
N ILE A 183 28.95 -27.59 71.92
CA ILE A 183 28.44 -26.20 71.90
C ILE A 183 27.52 -26.06 70.70
N ASP A 184 26.37 -25.41 70.88
CA ASP A 184 25.45 -25.01 69.80
C ASP A 184 25.17 -26.16 68.79
N ASP A 185 25.55 -25.98 67.51
CA ASP A 185 25.26 -26.90 66.40
C ASP A 185 26.11 -28.19 66.45
N GLU A 186 27.15 -28.24 67.30
CA GLU A 186 27.87 -29.47 67.62
C GLU A 186 27.12 -30.35 68.63
N ASP A 187 26.12 -29.79 69.33
CA ASP A 187 25.27 -30.49 70.30
C ASP A 187 23.99 -31.05 69.65
N ASP A 188 23.69 -32.32 69.93
CA ASP A 188 22.50 -33.01 69.42
C ASP A 188 21.22 -32.65 70.23
N ASP A 189 21.33 -32.06 71.43
CA ASP A 189 20.18 -31.72 72.30
C ASP A 189 19.90 -30.22 72.51
N VAL A 190 20.64 -29.35 71.80
CA VAL A 190 20.44 -27.89 71.73
C VAL A 190 18.97 -27.47 71.51
N ASP A 191 18.52 -26.50 72.29
CA ASP A 191 17.22 -25.83 72.13
C ASP A 191 17.25 -24.80 71.00
N LEU A 192 16.99 -25.30 69.79
CA LEU A 192 16.82 -24.51 68.57
C LEU A 192 15.67 -23.49 68.62
N SER A 193 14.85 -23.45 69.68
CA SER A 193 13.88 -22.36 69.86
C SER A 193 14.53 -21.01 70.16
N THR A 194 15.79 -21.02 70.61
CA THR A 194 16.65 -19.84 70.80
C THR A 194 17.44 -19.45 69.54
N GLY A 195 17.49 -20.34 68.55
CA GLY A 195 18.21 -20.15 67.29
C GLY A 195 17.55 -19.22 66.28
N VAL A 196 18.20 -19.06 65.14
CA VAL A 196 17.69 -18.26 64.02
C VAL A 196 16.81 -19.10 63.08
N SER A 197 15.90 -18.44 62.38
CA SER A 197 15.17 -19.05 61.26
C SER A 197 15.97 -18.84 59.98
N ALA A 198 16.35 -19.95 59.35
CA ALA A 198 17.06 -20.00 58.08
C ALA A 198 16.12 -20.52 56.99
N TYR A 199 16.08 -19.86 55.83
CA TYR A 199 15.24 -20.18 54.68
C TYR A 199 16.12 -20.69 53.55
N ALA A 200 15.73 -21.77 52.88
CA ALA A 200 16.51 -22.32 51.78
C ALA A 200 16.64 -21.25 50.67
N ASP A 201 17.86 -21.07 50.16
CA ASP A 201 18.22 -20.19 49.05
C ASP A 201 18.83 -21.08 47.96
N SER A 202 17.96 -21.66 47.13
CA SER A 202 18.35 -22.71 46.18
C SER A 202 19.00 -22.15 44.90
N ASP A 203 18.77 -20.88 44.58
CA ASP A 203 19.28 -20.22 43.38
C ASP A 203 20.42 -19.20 43.64
N GLY A 204 20.62 -18.80 44.90
CA GLY A 204 21.74 -18.02 45.38
C GLY A 204 21.59 -16.50 45.22
N ASP A 205 20.36 -15.96 45.21
CA ASP A 205 20.12 -14.52 45.09
C ASP A 205 20.11 -13.77 46.44
N GLY A 206 20.11 -14.50 47.56
CA GLY A 206 20.12 -13.92 48.90
C GLY A 206 18.75 -13.82 49.57
N TYR A 207 17.69 -14.23 48.90
CA TYR A 207 16.34 -14.38 49.44
C TYR A 207 15.99 -15.87 49.50
N GLY A 208 15.18 -16.27 50.48
CA GLY A 208 14.89 -17.68 50.71
C GLY A 208 13.39 -18.00 50.75
N ASP A 209 13.08 -19.26 50.46
CA ASP A 209 11.71 -19.78 50.39
C ASP A 209 11.02 -19.76 51.77
N PRO A 210 9.94 -18.97 51.97
CA PRO A 210 9.21 -18.91 53.24
C PRO A 210 8.55 -20.23 53.65
N THR A 211 8.44 -21.19 52.73
CA THR A 211 7.87 -22.52 52.97
C THR A 211 8.92 -23.56 53.36
N GLN A 212 10.20 -23.28 53.14
CA GLN A 212 11.33 -24.15 53.49
C GLN A 212 12.18 -23.54 54.60
N VAL A 213 11.65 -23.61 55.82
CA VAL A 213 12.32 -23.08 57.02
C VAL A 213 13.05 -24.18 57.80
N LEU A 214 14.25 -23.85 58.26
CA LEU A 214 15.09 -24.61 59.18
C LEU A 214 15.42 -23.73 60.39
N SER A 215 15.35 -24.28 61.60
CA SER A 215 15.90 -23.63 62.80
C SER A 215 17.32 -24.13 63.02
N ALA A 216 18.26 -23.22 63.24
CA ALA A 216 19.69 -23.51 63.44
C ALA A 216 20.33 -22.41 64.32
N CYS A 217 21.46 -22.68 64.97
CA CYS A 217 22.16 -21.65 65.74
C CYS A 217 22.90 -20.68 64.81
N GLU A 218 23.55 -21.18 63.75
CA GLU A 218 24.08 -20.38 62.65
C GLU A 218 23.33 -20.67 61.33
N ILE A 219 23.26 -19.70 60.41
CA ILE A 219 22.64 -19.92 59.08
C ILE A 219 23.52 -20.86 58.26
N PRO A 220 23.02 -22.06 57.87
CA PRO A 220 23.84 -23.01 57.12
C PRO A 220 24.11 -22.58 55.68
N GLU A 221 25.13 -23.16 55.04
CA GLU A 221 25.38 -22.96 53.61
C GLU A 221 24.16 -23.36 52.77
N GLY A 222 23.72 -22.48 51.87
CA GLY A 222 22.51 -22.65 51.06
C GLY A 222 21.22 -22.20 51.74
N TYR A 223 21.33 -21.45 52.84
CA TYR A 223 20.21 -20.79 53.51
C TYR A 223 20.50 -19.31 53.76
N VAL A 224 19.44 -18.51 53.94
CA VAL A 224 19.49 -17.08 54.26
C VAL A 224 18.46 -16.71 55.33
N SER A 225 18.58 -15.53 55.94
CA SER A 225 17.63 -15.06 56.96
C SER A 225 16.38 -14.39 56.39
N ASP A 226 16.41 -13.97 55.13
CA ASP A 226 15.29 -13.30 54.47
C ASP A 226 14.37 -14.35 53.83
N ALA A 227 13.07 -14.29 54.14
CA ALA A 227 12.06 -15.26 53.71
C ALA A 227 11.19 -14.74 52.55
N SER A 228 11.65 -13.69 51.86
CA SER A 228 10.78 -12.90 50.98
C SER A 228 10.80 -13.36 49.53
N ASP A 229 11.45 -14.49 49.24
CA ASP A 229 11.51 -15.05 47.90
C ASP A 229 10.15 -15.67 47.48
N CYS A 230 9.70 -15.35 46.26
CA CYS A 230 8.50 -15.91 45.67
C CYS A 230 8.76 -17.04 44.65
N ASP A 231 9.99 -17.22 44.17
CA ASP A 231 10.45 -18.34 43.33
C ASP A 231 11.94 -18.68 43.55
N ASP A 232 12.22 -19.44 44.61
CA ASP A 232 13.54 -20.00 45.00
C ASP A 232 14.25 -20.87 43.94
N GLY A 233 13.65 -21.04 42.76
CA GLY A 233 14.30 -21.67 41.61
C GLY A 233 14.89 -20.68 40.60
N ALA A 234 14.73 -19.38 40.80
CA ALA A 234 15.04 -18.32 39.84
C ALA A 234 15.67 -17.08 40.51
N ALA A 235 17.00 -16.99 40.43
CA ALA A 235 17.81 -15.89 41.00
C ALA A 235 17.56 -14.47 40.41
N THR A 236 16.52 -14.32 39.59
CA THR A 236 16.02 -13.06 39.04
C THR A 236 14.63 -12.70 39.57
N THR A 237 14.09 -13.50 40.49
CA THR A 237 12.72 -13.42 40.99
C THR A 237 12.74 -13.22 42.51
N TYR A 238 12.98 -11.98 42.93
CA TYR A 238 13.12 -11.62 44.34
C TYR A 238 12.65 -10.18 44.59
N PRO A 239 12.33 -9.82 45.85
CA PRO A 239 11.92 -8.47 46.20
C PRO A 239 12.82 -7.35 45.68
N GLY A 240 12.29 -6.54 44.77
CA GLY A 240 12.99 -5.42 44.16
C GLY A 240 13.90 -5.77 42.97
N ALA A 241 13.72 -6.96 42.36
CA ALA A 241 14.27 -7.25 41.04
C ALA A 241 13.68 -6.32 39.96
N ASP A 242 14.36 -6.19 38.82
CA ASP A 242 13.84 -5.44 37.67
C ASP A 242 12.75 -6.27 36.96
N GLU A 243 11.63 -5.64 36.64
CA GLU A 243 10.51 -6.29 35.96
C GLU A 243 10.70 -6.40 34.45
N HIS A 244 10.15 -7.46 33.89
CA HIS A 244 10.20 -7.78 32.47
C HIS A 244 8.80 -8.13 31.94
N CYS A 245 8.54 -7.82 30.68
CA CYS A 245 7.27 -8.12 30.01
C CYS A 245 7.14 -9.61 29.58
N ASP A 246 7.39 -10.55 30.49
CA ASP A 246 7.40 -12.00 30.24
C ASP A 246 6.35 -12.80 31.03
N GLY A 247 5.52 -12.12 31.82
CA GLY A 247 4.46 -12.69 32.64
C GLY A 247 4.93 -13.29 33.96
N VAL A 248 6.18 -13.05 34.37
CA VAL A 248 6.70 -13.34 35.70
C VAL A 248 6.48 -12.12 36.61
N ASP A 249 6.32 -12.37 37.91
CA ASP A 249 6.28 -11.35 38.98
C ASP A 249 7.68 -11.42 39.58
N SER A 250 8.61 -10.72 38.96
CA SER A 250 10.05 -10.80 39.24
C SER A 250 10.41 -10.10 40.54
N ASP A 251 9.69 -9.05 40.91
CA ASP A 251 9.94 -8.26 42.12
C ASP A 251 9.09 -8.67 43.33
N CYS A 252 8.26 -9.70 43.17
CA CYS A 252 7.40 -10.29 44.19
C CYS A 252 6.41 -9.30 44.84
N ASP A 253 6.04 -8.20 44.18
CA ASP A 253 5.11 -7.21 44.71
C ASP A 253 3.61 -7.57 44.50
N GLY A 254 3.36 -8.61 43.69
CA GLY A 254 2.04 -9.14 43.37
C GLY A 254 1.43 -8.58 42.08
N THR A 255 2.14 -7.72 41.36
CA THR A 255 1.86 -7.36 39.97
C THR A 255 2.81 -8.08 39.01
N ARG A 256 2.51 -7.98 37.73
CA ARG A 256 3.25 -8.63 36.64
C ARG A 256 3.22 -7.67 35.48
N ASP A 257 4.32 -7.62 34.73
CA ASP A 257 4.40 -6.86 33.48
C ASP A 257 4.00 -5.38 33.68
N GLU A 258 4.62 -4.69 34.64
CA GLU A 258 4.35 -3.27 34.93
C GLU A 258 4.72 -2.36 33.74
N ASP A 259 4.15 -1.16 33.72
CA ASP A 259 4.38 -0.19 32.64
C ASP A 259 5.84 0.33 32.59
N ASP A 260 6.59 0.21 33.70
CA ASP A 260 8.00 0.57 33.81
C ASP A 260 8.96 -0.64 33.75
N ALA A 261 8.46 -1.81 33.33
CA ALA A 261 9.29 -2.96 33.00
C ALA A 261 10.44 -2.59 32.06
N LEU A 262 11.60 -3.21 32.26
CA LEU A 262 12.86 -2.82 31.61
C LEU A 262 12.84 -2.99 30.08
N ASP A 263 12.01 -3.91 29.58
CA ASP A 263 11.77 -4.17 28.16
C ASP A 263 10.37 -3.72 27.69
N ALA A 264 9.68 -2.87 28.46
CA ALA A 264 8.42 -2.26 28.05
C ALA A 264 8.57 -1.53 26.71
N ALA A 265 7.67 -1.83 25.77
CA ALA A 265 7.66 -1.18 24.47
C ALA A 265 7.22 0.27 24.60
N THR A 266 7.78 1.14 23.76
CA THR A 266 7.29 2.52 23.63
C THR A 266 6.11 2.55 22.66
N TRP A 267 5.00 3.12 23.12
CA TRP A 267 3.77 3.33 22.37
C TRP A 267 3.54 4.83 22.14
N TYR A 268 2.99 5.19 21.00
CA TYR A 268 2.78 6.57 20.51
C TYR A 268 1.29 6.90 20.48
N ALA A 269 0.88 8.05 20.99
CA ALA A 269 -0.55 8.38 21.06
C ALA A 269 -1.15 8.48 19.64
N ASP A 270 -2.21 7.73 19.39
CA ASP A 270 -2.94 7.66 18.12
C ASP A 270 -4.27 8.41 18.33
N ALA A 271 -4.26 9.71 18.04
CA ALA A 271 -5.31 10.63 18.45
C ALA A 271 -6.54 10.62 17.52
N ASP A 272 -6.37 10.21 16.26
CA ASP A 272 -7.41 10.15 15.25
C ASP A 272 -7.83 8.70 14.89
N GLY A 273 -7.04 7.69 15.25
CA GLY A 273 -7.37 6.28 15.21
C GLY A 273 -7.03 5.59 13.89
N ASP A 274 -6.02 6.05 13.14
CA ASP A 274 -5.59 5.40 11.89
C ASP A 274 -4.52 4.30 12.09
N GLY A 275 -3.93 4.22 13.28
CA GLY A 275 -2.91 3.24 13.61
C GLY A 275 -1.48 3.73 13.46
N TYR A 276 -1.26 5.01 13.24
CA TYR A 276 0.02 5.69 13.42
C TYR A 276 -0.10 6.66 14.61
N GLY A 277 1.01 7.13 15.16
CA GLY A 277 0.93 7.99 16.34
C GLY A 277 2.08 8.96 16.53
N ASP A 278 1.86 9.86 17.49
CA ASP A 278 2.70 11.03 17.71
C ASP A 278 4.02 10.62 18.38
N VAL A 279 5.13 10.80 17.66
CA VAL A 279 6.49 10.56 18.16
C VAL A 279 6.83 11.38 19.42
N THR A 280 6.12 12.47 19.68
CA THR A 280 6.32 13.36 20.83
C THR A 280 5.40 13.05 22.02
N SER A 281 4.38 12.22 21.83
CA SER A 281 3.45 11.80 22.89
C SER A 281 3.54 10.29 23.12
N THR A 282 4.51 9.87 23.93
CA THR A 282 4.83 8.45 24.16
C THR A 282 4.45 7.96 25.55
N THR A 283 4.15 6.66 25.67
CA THR A 283 4.09 5.93 26.95
C THR A 283 4.80 4.58 26.83
N ALA A 284 5.43 4.11 27.91
CA ALA A 284 5.94 2.74 27.99
C ALA A 284 4.82 1.81 28.51
N ALA A 285 4.71 0.61 27.94
CA ALA A 285 3.83 -0.45 28.42
C ALA A 285 4.18 -1.80 27.78
N CYS A 286 3.94 -2.91 28.50
CA CYS A 286 4.11 -4.26 27.97
C CYS A 286 3.09 -4.64 26.88
N SER A 287 1.92 -3.98 26.88
CA SER A 287 0.87 -4.19 25.88
C SER A 287 0.32 -2.87 25.38
N GLN A 288 -0.20 -2.86 24.13
CA GLN A 288 -0.74 -1.66 23.48
C GLN A 288 -1.80 -0.98 24.34
N PRO A 289 -1.55 0.24 24.86
CA PRO A 289 -2.57 0.99 25.56
C PRO A 289 -3.67 1.43 24.59
N SER A 290 -4.89 1.61 25.10
CA SER A 290 -5.99 2.11 24.30
C SER A 290 -5.71 3.53 23.79
N GLY A 291 -5.79 3.73 22.47
CA GLY A 291 -5.51 5.04 21.83
C GLY A 291 -4.02 5.31 21.61
N TYR A 292 -3.20 4.26 21.51
CA TYR A 292 -1.80 4.36 21.14
C TYR A 292 -1.47 3.35 20.03
N SER A 293 -0.48 3.65 19.20
CA SER A 293 0.12 2.77 18.19
C SER A 293 1.58 2.43 18.51
N ALA A 294 2.08 1.34 17.92
CA ALA A 294 3.51 1.02 17.91
C ALA A 294 4.28 1.79 16.83
N ASP A 295 3.57 2.35 15.85
CA ASP A 295 4.15 3.10 14.76
C ASP A 295 4.12 4.60 15.08
N SER A 296 5.24 5.29 14.85
CA SER A 296 5.45 6.70 15.20
C SER A 296 5.62 7.59 13.97
N THR A 297 5.15 7.13 12.81
CA THR A 297 5.44 7.75 11.51
C THR A 297 4.32 8.65 10.98
N ASP A 298 3.33 8.93 11.82
CA ASP A 298 2.24 9.87 11.51
C ASP A 298 2.78 11.27 11.21
N CYS A 299 2.27 11.90 10.14
CA CYS A 299 2.58 13.28 9.79
C CYS A 299 1.49 14.28 10.17
N ASP A 300 0.27 13.84 10.48
CA ASP A 300 -0.82 14.65 11.05
C ASP A 300 -1.73 13.83 11.99
N ASP A 301 -1.36 13.78 13.28
CA ASP A 301 -2.11 13.08 14.35
C ASP A 301 -3.56 13.57 14.57
N GLY A 302 -4.02 14.57 13.80
CA GLY A 302 -5.39 15.08 13.84
C GLY A 302 -6.28 14.57 12.71
N ALA A 303 -5.73 13.83 11.74
CA ALA A 303 -6.39 13.44 10.50
C ALA A 303 -6.13 11.96 10.13
N ALA A 304 -7.10 11.10 10.45
CA ALA A 304 -7.06 9.64 10.20
C ALA A 304 -7.00 9.21 8.71
N THR A 305 -6.82 10.15 7.78
CA THR A 305 -6.59 9.93 6.35
C THR A 305 -5.20 10.38 5.90
N THR A 306 -4.35 10.79 6.84
CA THR A 306 -3.06 11.40 6.58
C THR A 306 -1.98 10.64 7.35
N TYR A 307 -1.48 9.57 6.74
CA TYR A 307 -0.52 8.64 7.34
C TYR A 307 0.31 7.93 6.27
N PRO A 308 1.47 7.36 6.62
CA PRO A 308 2.32 6.65 5.66
C PRO A 308 1.60 5.59 4.81
N GLY A 309 1.58 5.84 3.50
CA GLY A 309 0.94 4.97 2.51
C GLY A 309 -0.59 5.05 2.45
N ALA A 310 -1.19 6.15 2.93
CA ALA A 310 -2.58 6.48 2.63
C ALA A 310 -2.81 6.69 1.12
N ASP A 311 -4.07 6.68 0.69
CA ASP A 311 -4.42 7.03 -0.69
C ASP A 311 -4.34 8.55 -0.88
N GLU A 312 -3.75 8.99 -1.99
CA GLU A 312 -3.62 10.40 -2.34
C GLU A 312 -4.83 10.96 -3.06
N TYR A 313 -5.09 12.24 -2.82
CA TYR A 313 -6.19 13.01 -3.42
C TYR A 313 -5.69 14.36 -3.90
N CYS A 314 -6.27 14.89 -4.97
CA CYS A 314 -5.94 16.19 -5.54
C CYS A 314 -6.52 17.37 -4.73
N ASP A 315 -6.23 17.42 -3.42
CA ASP A 315 -6.77 18.42 -2.47
C ASP A 315 -5.71 19.31 -1.81
N GLY A 316 -4.43 19.10 -2.13
CA GLY A 316 -3.28 19.84 -1.65
C GLY A 316 -2.77 19.38 -0.28
N VAL A 317 -3.15 18.19 0.18
CA VAL A 317 -2.65 17.52 1.38
C VAL A 317 -1.71 16.39 0.97
N ASP A 318 -0.57 16.27 1.66
CA ASP A 318 0.35 15.12 1.57
C ASP A 318 -0.24 14.05 2.50
N SER A 319 -1.11 13.21 1.96
CA SER A 319 -1.88 12.23 2.72
C SER A 319 -1.05 11.00 3.06
N ASP A 320 -0.07 10.64 2.24
CA ASP A 320 0.77 9.46 2.40
C ASP A 320 2.13 9.74 3.07
N CYS A 321 2.37 11.00 3.44
CA CYS A 321 3.54 11.50 4.15
C CYS A 321 4.87 11.27 3.42
N ASP A 322 4.89 11.12 2.10
CA ASP A 322 6.11 10.89 1.32
C ASP A 322 6.85 12.19 0.94
N GLY A 323 6.23 13.35 1.18
CA GLY A 323 6.77 14.69 0.94
C GLY A 323 6.46 15.26 -0.45
N THR A 324 5.70 14.55 -1.28
CA THR A 324 5.04 15.12 -2.46
C THR A 324 3.58 15.48 -2.16
N LEU A 325 2.99 16.26 -3.06
CA LEU A 325 1.62 16.76 -2.92
C LEU A 325 0.94 16.47 -4.24
N ASP A 326 -0.27 15.92 -4.20
CA ASP A 326 -1.16 15.74 -5.34
C ASP A 326 -0.47 15.01 -6.51
N GLU A 327 -0.05 13.78 -6.29
CA GLU A 327 0.65 12.93 -7.28
C GLU A 327 -0.23 12.61 -8.49
N ASP A 328 0.41 12.22 -9.59
CA ASP A 328 -0.28 11.89 -10.84
C ASP A 328 -1.17 10.62 -10.72
N ASP A 329 -0.93 9.76 -9.71
CA ASP A 329 -1.72 8.57 -9.40
C ASP A 329 -2.72 8.73 -8.24
N ALA A 330 -2.94 9.97 -7.79
CA ALA A 330 -4.03 10.30 -6.85
C ALA A 330 -5.37 9.73 -7.33
N LEU A 331 -6.20 9.27 -6.39
CA LEU A 331 -7.42 8.52 -6.69
C LEU A 331 -8.46 9.32 -7.50
N ASP A 332 -8.49 10.63 -7.34
CA ASP A 332 -9.37 11.55 -8.07
C ASP A 332 -8.63 12.37 -9.13
N ALA A 333 -7.41 11.96 -9.51
CA ALA A 333 -6.68 12.53 -10.62
C ALA A 333 -7.53 12.49 -11.90
N THR A 334 -7.58 13.63 -12.59
CA THR A 334 -8.36 13.77 -13.81
C THR A 334 -7.55 13.28 -15.01
N THR A 335 -8.21 12.59 -15.93
CA THR A 335 -7.60 12.26 -17.23
C THR A 335 -7.75 13.45 -18.17
N TRP A 336 -6.63 13.86 -18.75
CA TRP A 336 -6.51 14.94 -19.72
C TRP A 336 -5.99 14.37 -21.05
N TYR A 337 -6.48 14.91 -22.15
CA TYR A 337 -6.20 14.44 -23.51
C TYR A 337 -5.47 15.54 -24.26
N ALA A 338 -4.40 15.20 -24.99
CA ALA A 338 -3.66 16.18 -25.77
C ALA A 338 -4.60 16.90 -26.75
N ASP A 339 -4.47 18.22 -26.84
CA ASP A 339 -5.21 19.12 -27.72
C ASP A 339 -4.16 19.86 -28.56
N THR A 340 -3.73 19.21 -29.65
CA THR A 340 -2.53 19.63 -30.39
C THR A 340 -2.79 20.86 -31.26
N ASP A 341 -4.01 21.04 -31.75
CA ASP A 341 -4.42 22.16 -32.59
C ASP A 341 -5.16 23.29 -31.84
N ALA A 342 -5.49 23.08 -30.56
CA ALA A 342 -6.08 24.04 -29.63
C ALA A 342 -7.54 24.43 -29.92
N ASP A 343 -8.37 23.48 -30.36
CA ASP A 343 -9.79 23.71 -30.63
C ASP A 343 -10.73 23.39 -29.44
N GLY A 344 -10.21 22.70 -28.42
CA GLY A 344 -10.93 22.35 -27.19
C GLY A 344 -11.36 20.89 -27.08
N TYR A 345 -11.11 20.07 -28.09
CA TYR A 345 -11.26 18.62 -28.08
C TYR A 345 -9.85 17.99 -28.07
N GLY A 346 -9.72 16.74 -27.63
CA GLY A 346 -8.42 16.10 -27.54
C GLY A 346 -8.40 14.64 -27.97
N ASP A 347 -7.21 14.13 -28.24
CA ASP A 347 -6.97 12.76 -28.69
C ASP A 347 -7.09 11.74 -27.55
N ALA A 348 -8.13 10.89 -27.61
CA ALA A 348 -8.35 9.77 -26.68
C ALA A 348 -7.15 8.82 -26.55
N SER A 349 -6.27 8.75 -27.57
CA SER A 349 -5.08 7.92 -27.59
C SER A 349 -3.85 8.56 -26.92
N ALA A 350 -3.90 9.88 -26.67
CA ALA A 350 -2.86 10.69 -26.05
C ALA A 350 -3.30 11.21 -24.67
N ALA A 351 -3.79 10.30 -23.82
CA ALA A 351 -4.25 10.61 -22.47
C ALA A 351 -3.11 10.63 -21.42
N VAL A 352 -3.20 11.57 -20.48
CA VAL A 352 -2.36 11.69 -19.28
C VAL A 352 -3.27 11.89 -18.07
N THR A 353 -3.06 11.14 -17.00
CA THR A 353 -3.78 11.32 -15.73
C THR A 353 -2.92 12.13 -14.77
N THR A 354 -3.46 13.23 -14.26
CA THR A 354 -2.80 14.12 -13.29
C THR A 354 -3.81 15.03 -12.60
N CYS A 355 -3.46 15.54 -11.42
CA CYS A 355 -4.30 16.47 -10.67
C CYS A 355 -4.47 17.83 -11.36
N ALA A 356 -3.44 18.34 -12.02
CA ALA A 356 -3.46 19.65 -12.67
C ALA A 356 -3.46 19.52 -14.19
N GLN A 357 -4.39 20.21 -14.85
CA GLN A 357 -4.47 20.26 -16.33
C GLN A 357 -3.09 20.57 -16.95
N PRO A 358 -2.50 19.63 -17.69
CA PRO A 358 -1.27 19.88 -18.43
C PRO A 358 -1.48 20.95 -19.51
N SER A 359 -0.41 21.64 -19.90
CA SER A 359 -0.48 22.57 -21.03
C SER A 359 -0.84 21.81 -22.32
N GLN A 360 -1.72 22.40 -23.15
CA GLN A 360 -2.19 21.80 -24.41
C GLN A 360 -2.90 20.45 -24.22
N HIS A 361 -3.65 20.31 -23.14
CA HIS A 361 -4.55 19.17 -22.95
C HIS A 361 -5.92 19.68 -22.51
N VAL A 362 -6.97 18.92 -22.77
CA VAL A 362 -8.36 19.20 -22.39
C VAL A 362 -9.00 17.95 -21.78
N SER A 363 -10.16 18.08 -21.13
CA SER A 363 -10.85 16.95 -20.49
C SER A 363 -11.78 16.19 -21.44
N ASP A 364 -12.02 16.72 -22.64
CA ASP A 364 -12.88 16.13 -23.67
C ASP A 364 -12.00 15.32 -24.64
N ASP A 365 -12.39 14.07 -24.93
CA ASP A 365 -11.61 13.13 -25.74
C ASP A 365 -12.21 12.81 -27.10
N ASN A 366 -13.17 13.62 -27.55
CA ASN A 366 -13.95 13.34 -28.74
C ASN A 366 -13.35 13.90 -30.03
N ASP A 367 -12.05 14.14 -30.10
CA ASP A 367 -11.40 14.60 -31.32
C ASP A 367 -11.10 13.45 -32.29
N CYS A 368 -11.55 13.56 -33.54
CA CYS A 368 -11.27 12.59 -34.59
C CYS A 368 -10.04 12.92 -35.45
N ASP A 369 -9.53 14.15 -35.43
CA ASP A 369 -8.23 14.55 -35.98
C ASP A 369 -7.60 15.71 -35.16
N ASP A 370 -6.91 15.36 -34.07
CA ASP A 370 -6.21 16.27 -33.15
C ASP A 370 -5.15 17.18 -33.80
N THR A 371 -4.93 17.06 -35.11
CA THR A 371 -3.99 17.92 -35.85
C THR A 371 -4.65 19.00 -36.70
N ASP A 372 -5.99 19.02 -36.78
CA ASP A 372 -6.76 19.99 -37.56
C ASP A 372 -7.99 20.52 -36.81
N ALA A 373 -7.87 21.75 -36.29
CA ALA A 373 -8.92 22.45 -35.52
C ALA A 373 -10.26 22.69 -36.26
N ALA A 374 -10.34 22.29 -37.54
CA ALA A 374 -11.57 22.27 -38.31
C ALA A 374 -12.33 20.93 -38.22
N VAL A 375 -11.74 19.89 -37.62
CA VAL A 375 -12.24 18.52 -37.58
C VAL A 375 -12.46 18.10 -36.12
N ASN A 376 -13.65 18.38 -35.59
CA ASN A 376 -14.03 18.10 -34.20
C ASN A 376 -15.55 18.05 -34.05
N PRO A 377 -16.12 17.49 -32.95
CA PRO A 377 -17.56 17.37 -32.75
C PRO A 377 -18.38 18.67 -32.76
N GLY A 378 -17.71 19.82 -32.61
CA GLY A 378 -18.32 21.15 -32.68
C GLY A 378 -18.20 21.81 -34.05
N ALA A 379 -17.48 21.21 -34.99
CA ALA A 379 -17.28 21.72 -36.32
C ALA A 379 -18.58 21.69 -37.14
N THR A 380 -18.58 22.44 -38.23
CA THR A 380 -19.65 22.40 -39.22
C THR A 380 -19.12 21.70 -40.43
N GLU A 381 -19.82 20.66 -40.87
CA GLU A 381 -19.54 19.95 -42.12
C GLU A 381 -19.22 20.93 -43.26
N ALA A 382 -18.13 20.63 -43.96
CA ALA A 382 -17.70 21.31 -45.15
C ALA A 382 -17.40 20.27 -46.22
N CYS A 383 -17.96 20.48 -47.40
CA CYS A 383 -17.81 19.58 -48.55
C CYS A 383 -16.34 19.40 -49.01
N ASN A 384 -15.60 18.51 -48.34
CA ASN A 384 -14.16 18.35 -48.44
C ASN A 384 -13.72 16.87 -48.39
N GLY A 385 -14.66 15.94 -48.13
CA GLY A 385 -14.40 14.51 -48.04
C GLY A 385 -13.83 14.04 -46.70
N VAL A 386 -13.95 14.85 -45.65
CA VAL A 386 -13.59 14.59 -44.26
C VAL A 386 -14.88 14.62 -43.42
N ASP A 387 -14.92 13.81 -42.37
CA ASP A 387 -15.93 13.86 -41.31
C ASP A 387 -15.56 15.03 -40.39
N ASP A 388 -15.96 16.26 -40.73
CA ASP A 388 -15.50 17.44 -39.99
C ASP A 388 -16.10 17.45 -38.57
N ASP A 389 -17.33 16.97 -38.38
CA ASP A 389 -18.04 16.96 -37.10
C ASP A 389 -17.94 15.66 -36.30
N CYS A 390 -17.05 14.74 -36.72
CA CYS A 390 -16.78 13.46 -36.07
C CYS A 390 -18.04 12.61 -35.81
N SER A 391 -19.09 12.78 -36.61
CA SER A 391 -20.36 12.05 -36.44
C SER A 391 -20.33 10.63 -37.00
N GLY A 392 -19.23 10.26 -37.68
CA GLY A 392 -19.03 8.97 -38.35
C GLY A 392 -19.50 8.95 -39.80
N GLY A 393 -19.84 10.12 -40.33
CA GLY A 393 -20.29 10.35 -41.67
C GLY A 393 -19.29 11.20 -42.47
N VAL A 394 -19.41 11.29 -43.79
CA VAL A 394 -18.62 12.24 -44.58
C VAL A 394 -19.54 13.21 -45.33
N ASP A 395 -19.37 14.51 -45.09
CA ASP A 395 -20.09 15.63 -45.72
C ASP A 395 -21.63 15.57 -45.55
N GLU A 396 -22.13 15.06 -44.42
CA GLU A 396 -23.55 14.91 -44.11
C GLU A 396 -24.28 16.24 -44.09
N GLY A 397 -25.52 16.22 -44.55
CA GLY A 397 -26.30 17.45 -44.63
C GLY A 397 -25.80 18.42 -45.71
N LEU A 398 -24.80 18.05 -46.51
CA LEU A 398 -24.29 18.82 -47.64
C LEU A 398 -24.43 18.13 -49.01
N LEU A 399 -24.96 16.91 -49.07
CA LEU A 399 -25.13 16.20 -50.34
C LEU A 399 -25.95 17.04 -51.34
N GLY A 400 -25.44 17.14 -52.56
CA GLY A 400 -26.04 17.90 -53.66
C GLY A 400 -25.90 19.42 -53.60
N SER A 401 -25.30 19.97 -52.53
CA SER A 401 -25.17 21.43 -52.35
C SER A 401 -24.13 22.08 -53.29
N ALA A 402 -23.12 21.31 -53.73
CA ALA A 402 -22.04 21.79 -54.59
C ALA A 402 -21.51 20.67 -55.51
N ALA A 403 -20.82 21.05 -56.58
CA ALA A 403 -20.18 20.10 -57.50
C ALA A 403 -19.12 19.21 -56.83
N ALA A 404 -18.62 19.60 -55.66
CA ALA A 404 -17.66 18.85 -54.87
C ALA A 404 -18.32 17.75 -54.01
N CYS A 405 -19.63 17.85 -53.71
CA CYS A 405 -20.42 16.84 -52.98
C CYS A 405 -21.66 16.51 -53.80
N PRO A 406 -21.48 15.92 -55.00
CA PRO A 406 -22.62 15.49 -55.78
C PRO A 406 -23.31 14.33 -55.08
N ALA A 407 -24.65 14.34 -55.07
CA ALA A 407 -25.41 13.14 -54.75
C ALA A 407 -25.58 12.25 -55.99
N GLU A 408 -25.82 10.96 -55.83
CA GLU A 408 -26.21 10.05 -56.89
C GLU A 408 -27.64 10.33 -57.39
N SER A 409 -28.53 10.83 -56.52
CA SER A 409 -29.92 11.14 -56.87
C SER A 409 -30.55 12.21 -55.97
N CYS A 410 -31.65 12.84 -56.42
CA CYS A 410 -32.45 13.72 -55.56
C CYS A 410 -33.04 12.98 -54.35
N LEU A 411 -33.29 11.66 -54.45
CA LEU A 411 -33.78 10.85 -53.34
C LEU A 411 -32.73 10.68 -52.24
N GLU A 412 -31.46 10.54 -52.62
CA GLU A 412 -30.36 10.49 -51.66
C GLU A 412 -30.23 11.81 -50.90
N ILE A 413 -30.29 12.95 -51.59
CA ILE A 413 -30.30 14.28 -50.96
C ILE A 413 -31.45 14.40 -49.96
N LEU A 414 -32.66 13.93 -50.32
CA LEU A 414 -33.80 13.99 -49.41
C LEU A 414 -33.66 13.03 -48.23
N THR A 415 -32.90 11.95 -48.38
CA THR A 415 -32.62 10.99 -47.31
C THR A 415 -31.61 11.57 -46.32
N ASP A 416 -30.56 12.22 -46.83
CA ASP A 416 -29.56 12.96 -46.06
C ASP A 416 -30.18 14.19 -45.36
N GLN A 417 -30.92 15.00 -46.14
CA GLN A 417 -31.59 16.22 -45.70
C GLN A 417 -33.09 16.12 -45.93
N SER A 418 -33.81 15.56 -44.97
CA SER A 418 -35.28 15.46 -45.02
C SER A 418 -36.03 16.80 -45.15
N SER A 419 -35.33 17.93 -44.99
CA SER A 419 -35.86 19.29 -45.14
C SER A 419 -35.44 19.98 -46.44
N ALA A 420 -34.75 19.28 -47.35
CA ALA A 420 -34.38 19.78 -48.66
C ALA A 420 -35.61 20.33 -49.41
N ALA A 421 -35.44 21.48 -50.06
CA ALA A 421 -36.51 22.15 -50.79
C ALA A 421 -36.44 21.84 -52.28
N ASP A 422 -37.53 22.07 -53.02
CA ASP A 422 -37.51 21.97 -54.48
C ASP A 422 -36.49 22.98 -55.06
N GLY A 423 -35.66 22.55 -56.01
CA GLY A 423 -34.57 23.39 -56.54
C GLY A 423 -33.56 22.64 -57.39
N ASP A 424 -32.48 23.32 -57.79
CA ASP A 424 -31.39 22.70 -58.54
C ASP A 424 -30.29 22.21 -57.59
N TYR A 425 -29.88 20.95 -57.77
CA TYR A 425 -28.86 20.26 -56.97
C TYR A 425 -27.80 19.63 -57.86
N TRP A 426 -26.59 19.45 -57.34
CA TRP A 426 -25.49 18.80 -58.04
C TRP A 426 -25.59 17.29 -57.90
N LEU A 427 -25.71 16.57 -59.03
CA LEU A 427 -25.73 15.12 -59.03
C LEU A 427 -24.59 14.54 -59.87
N ASP A 428 -24.07 13.38 -59.49
CA ASP A 428 -23.22 12.50 -60.30
C ASP A 428 -23.79 11.07 -60.29
N PRO A 429 -24.90 10.84 -61.03
CA PRO A 429 -25.60 9.56 -61.05
C PRO A 429 -24.79 8.33 -61.47
N THR A 430 -23.67 8.57 -62.15
CA THR A 430 -22.83 7.53 -62.72
C THR A 430 -21.54 7.32 -61.93
N ASN A 431 -21.35 8.09 -60.85
CA ASN A 431 -20.13 8.15 -60.07
C ASN A 431 -18.88 8.31 -60.97
N SER A 432 -19.01 9.20 -61.96
CA SER A 432 -18.00 9.43 -63.00
C SER A 432 -16.95 10.46 -62.60
N GLY A 433 -17.17 11.16 -61.49
CA GLY A 433 -16.45 12.36 -61.05
C GLY A 433 -16.88 13.64 -61.78
N ALA A 434 -17.98 13.61 -62.56
CA ALA A 434 -18.44 14.72 -63.38
C ALA A 434 -19.84 15.20 -62.96
N ALA A 435 -19.91 15.88 -61.82
CA ALA A 435 -21.13 16.45 -61.29
C ALA A 435 -21.79 17.49 -62.22
N THR A 436 -23.11 17.41 -62.37
CA THR A 436 -23.92 18.39 -63.10
C THR A 436 -25.17 18.77 -62.32
N ALA A 437 -25.67 19.99 -62.52
CA ALA A 437 -26.89 20.44 -61.85
C ALA A 437 -28.14 19.81 -62.48
N PHE A 438 -29.01 19.23 -61.66
CA PHE A 438 -30.34 18.71 -62.01
C PHE A 438 -31.40 19.37 -61.14
N THR A 439 -32.61 19.54 -61.68
CA THR A 439 -33.75 20.03 -60.91
C THR A 439 -34.40 18.89 -60.13
N CYS A 440 -34.55 19.10 -58.82
CA CYS A 440 -35.17 18.17 -57.88
C CYS A 440 -36.53 18.70 -57.37
N ASP A 441 -37.52 17.81 -57.26
CA ASP A 441 -38.79 18.02 -56.56
C ASP A 441 -38.77 17.17 -55.28
N MET A 442 -38.61 17.86 -54.15
CA MET A 442 -38.46 17.31 -52.80
C MET A 442 -39.79 17.28 -52.03
N SER A 443 -40.84 17.92 -52.55
CA SER A 443 -42.10 18.10 -51.84
C SER A 443 -43.26 17.23 -52.37
N THR A 444 -43.31 16.94 -53.67
CA THR A 444 -44.43 16.21 -54.29
C THR A 444 -44.34 14.70 -54.05
N ASP A 445 -45.43 14.08 -53.61
CA ASP A 445 -45.56 12.63 -53.43
C ASP A 445 -44.40 11.99 -52.62
N GLY A 446 -43.95 12.69 -51.57
CA GLY A 446 -42.86 12.23 -50.71
C GLY A 446 -41.46 12.53 -51.22
N GLY A 447 -41.32 13.34 -52.28
CA GLY A 447 -40.08 13.98 -52.71
C GLY A 447 -39.00 13.06 -53.30
N GLY A 448 -37.85 13.64 -53.65
CA GLY A 448 -36.70 12.91 -54.18
C GLY A 448 -36.77 12.67 -55.69
N TRP A 449 -37.60 13.43 -56.40
CA TRP A 449 -37.78 13.30 -57.85
C TRP A 449 -36.74 14.13 -58.60
N THR A 450 -36.09 13.53 -59.59
CA THR A 450 -35.10 14.16 -60.47
C THR A 450 -35.69 14.44 -61.85
N LEU A 451 -35.63 15.69 -62.33
CA LEU A 451 -36.07 16.04 -63.68
C LEU A 451 -35.03 15.60 -64.72
N VAL A 452 -35.36 14.57 -65.50
CA VAL A 452 -34.45 14.02 -66.53
C VAL A 452 -34.82 14.47 -67.95
N MET A 453 -36.07 14.88 -68.17
CA MET A 453 -36.50 15.49 -69.43
C MET A 453 -37.52 16.60 -69.21
N TYR A 454 -37.35 17.68 -69.97
CA TYR A 454 -38.26 18.82 -69.99
C TYR A 454 -38.49 19.25 -71.43
N PHE A 455 -39.76 19.35 -71.82
CA PHE A 455 -40.20 19.94 -73.07
C PHE A 455 -41.27 20.98 -72.76
N ASN A 456 -41.08 22.22 -73.19
CA ASN A 456 -42.07 23.28 -73.07
C ASN A 456 -42.11 24.10 -74.35
N ARG A 457 -43.25 24.07 -75.03
CA ARG A 457 -43.49 24.75 -76.30
C ARG A 457 -43.91 26.21 -76.12
N GLU A 458 -44.24 26.70 -74.92
CA GLU A 458 -44.54 28.13 -74.74
C GLU A 458 -43.29 29.02 -74.69
N ASP A 459 -42.13 28.46 -74.37
CA ASP A 459 -40.84 29.19 -74.27
C ASP A 459 -40.06 29.26 -75.60
N ASP A 460 -40.52 28.58 -76.66
CA ASP A 460 -39.86 28.59 -77.98
C ASP A 460 -40.24 29.80 -78.87
N GLY A 461 -41.18 30.64 -78.42
CA GLY A 461 -41.44 31.97 -78.98
C GLY A 461 -42.32 32.03 -80.24
N GLU A 462 -42.89 30.93 -80.70
CA GLU A 462 -43.63 30.85 -81.97
C GLU A 462 -45.15 30.74 -81.73
N GLY A 463 -45.89 31.83 -81.99
CA GLY A 463 -47.33 31.92 -81.73
C GLY A 463 -48.20 31.11 -82.70
N LEU A 464 -49.38 30.67 -82.23
CA LEU A 464 -50.35 29.79 -82.89
C LEU A 464 -50.78 30.13 -84.34
N ALA A 465 -50.55 31.36 -84.81
CA ALA A 465 -50.98 31.80 -86.15
C ALA A 465 -49.95 31.50 -87.26
N GLU A 466 -48.68 31.27 -86.93
CA GLU A 466 -47.62 30.99 -87.91
C GLU A 466 -47.50 29.48 -88.22
N TRP A 467 -47.89 28.62 -87.26
CA TRP A 467 -47.87 27.15 -87.41
C TRP A 467 -48.75 26.62 -88.55
N ASP A 468 -49.91 27.24 -88.80
CA ASP A 468 -50.84 26.80 -89.85
C ASP A 468 -50.23 27.01 -91.27
N ALA A 469 -49.28 27.93 -91.40
CA ALA A 469 -48.56 28.20 -92.64
C ALA A 469 -47.35 27.29 -92.82
N GLU A 470 -46.59 27.00 -91.75
CA GLU A 470 -45.39 26.17 -91.81
C GLU A 470 -45.66 24.67 -91.98
N MET A 471 -46.77 24.13 -91.44
CA MET A 471 -47.11 22.70 -91.63
C MET A 471 -47.32 22.32 -93.11
N THR A 472 -47.73 23.26 -93.94
CA THR A 472 -47.87 23.05 -95.39
C THR A 472 -46.52 23.01 -96.12
N GLU A 473 -45.50 23.71 -95.62
CA GLU A 473 -44.12 23.64 -96.15
C GLU A 473 -43.33 22.46 -95.57
N LEU A 474 -43.51 22.13 -94.30
CA LEU A 474 -42.90 20.98 -93.62
C LEU A 474 -43.29 19.63 -94.24
N TYR A 475 -44.54 19.44 -94.65
CA TYR A 475 -44.98 18.24 -95.39
C TYR A 475 -44.17 18.03 -96.69
N ASN A 476 -43.82 19.13 -97.37
CA ASN A 476 -43.07 19.08 -98.63
C ASN A 476 -41.56 18.89 -98.43
N ASP A 477 -40.98 19.35 -97.32
CA ASP A 477 -39.56 19.16 -97.01
C ASP A 477 -39.27 17.84 -96.24
N MET A 478 -40.20 17.30 -95.45
CA MET A 478 -40.07 15.98 -94.79
C MET A 478 -39.96 14.82 -95.77
N THR A 479 -40.56 14.95 -96.96
CA THR A 479 -40.37 14.00 -98.07
C THR A 479 -38.91 13.98 -98.56
N ARG A 480 -38.16 15.08 -98.41
CA ARG A 480 -36.73 15.16 -98.77
C ARG A 480 -35.78 14.62 -97.69
N TRP A 481 -36.16 14.69 -96.42
CA TRP A 481 -35.29 14.26 -95.31
C TRP A 481 -35.25 12.74 -95.09
N ARG A 482 -36.25 12.00 -95.59
CA ARG A 482 -36.26 10.51 -95.62
C ARG A 482 -35.01 9.90 -96.27
N GLU A 483 -34.33 10.62 -97.16
CA GLU A 483 -33.16 10.10 -97.88
C GLU A 483 -31.80 10.38 -97.20
N ARG A 484 -31.73 11.09 -96.06
CA ARG A 484 -30.43 11.56 -95.51
C ARG A 484 -30.13 11.40 -94.01
N SER A 485 -31.04 10.91 -93.15
CA SER A 485 -30.74 10.74 -91.71
C SER A 485 -31.19 9.38 -91.18
N GLY A 486 -30.29 8.67 -90.48
CA GLY A 486 -30.54 7.34 -89.89
C GLY A 486 -31.05 7.35 -88.44
N TYR A 487 -31.53 8.50 -87.94
CA TYR A 487 -31.90 8.71 -86.52
C TYR A 487 -33.35 9.16 -86.30
N LEU A 488 -34.23 8.99 -87.31
CA LEU A 488 -35.67 9.22 -87.22
C LEU A 488 -36.34 8.09 -88.01
N GLN A 489 -37.05 7.18 -87.33
CA GLN A 489 -37.84 6.12 -87.99
C GLN A 489 -39.34 6.37 -87.80
N TRP A 490 -40.09 6.14 -88.88
CA TRP A 490 -41.56 6.07 -88.86
C TRP A 490 -41.98 4.61 -88.81
N CYS A 491 -42.87 4.26 -87.89
CA CYS A 491 -43.59 2.99 -87.89
C CYS A 491 -44.98 3.21 -88.51
N ASP A 492 -45.24 2.52 -89.62
CA ASP A 492 -46.47 2.62 -90.41
C ASP A 492 -47.57 1.73 -89.80
N VAL A 493 -48.63 2.34 -89.26
CA VAL A 493 -49.92 1.68 -88.97
C VAL A 493 -51.04 2.52 -89.58
N ASP A 494 -51.09 2.59 -90.90
CA ASP A 494 -52.28 2.63 -91.75
C ASP A 494 -53.51 3.49 -91.30
N ILE A 495 -53.31 4.71 -90.79
CA ILE A 495 -54.30 5.81 -90.83
C ILE A 495 -53.61 7.19 -90.73
N THR A 496 -54.21 8.21 -91.35
CA THR A 496 -53.65 9.55 -91.65
C THR A 496 -53.45 10.47 -90.43
N SER A 497 -52.42 10.27 -89.60
CA SER A 497 -52.03 11.25 -88.57
C SER A 497 -50.56 11.15 -88.14
N ASP A 498 -49.95 12.31 -87.85
CA ASP A 498 -48.51 12.50 -87.60
C ASP A 498 -48.08 12.14 -86.18
N ALA A 499 -46.94 11.44 -86.06
CA ALA A 499 -46.24 11.18 -84.80
C ALA A 499 -44.82 11.77 -84.84
N LEU A 500 -44.44 12.52 -83.79
CA LEU A 500 -43.07 12.97 -83.56
C LEU A 500 -42.43 12.04 -82.52
N ALA A 501 -41.59 11.11 -82.97
CA ALA A 501 -40.74 10.31 -82.09
C ALA A 501 -39.42 11.07 -81.84
N TYR A 502 -39.09 11.31 -80.57
CA TYR A 502 -37.80 11.87 -80.16
C TYR A 502 -37.04 10.82 -79.36
N GLU A 503 -35.99 10.24 -79.94
CA GLU A 503 -35.05 9.38 -79.23
C GLU A 503 -33.86 10.23 -78.76
N ARG A 504 -33.80 10.54 -77.47
CA ARG A 504 -32.52 10.79 -76.80
C ARG A 504 -32.28 9.65 -75.83
N PRO A 505 -31.08 9.03 -75.81
CA PRO A 505 -30.67 8.25 -74.65
C PRO A 505 -30.60 9.24 -73.49
N VAL A 506 -31.57 9.16 -72.59
CA VAL A 506 -31.47 9.75 -71.27
C VAL A 506 -30.81 8.67 -70.45
N ASP A 507 -29.56 8.88 -70.05
CA ASP A 507 -28.92 8.01 -69.08
C ASP A 507 -29.71 8.18 -67.78
N VAL A 508 -30.63 7.25 -67.51
CA VAL A 508 -31.46 7.28 -66.32
C VAL A 508 -30.58 6.86 -65.14
N PRO A 509 -30.46 7.69 -64.08
CA PRO A 509 -29.76 7.35 -62.85
C PRO A 509 -30.23 6.02 -62.24
N ASN A 510 -29.38 4.99 -62.29
CA ASN A 510 -29.35 3.75 -61.50
C ASN A 510 -30.63 2.90 -61.25
N SER A 511 -30.44 1.59 -61.16
CA SER A 511 -31.43 0.50 -61.18
C SER A 511 -32.23 0.31 -59.86
N GLY A 512 -32.96 1.32 -59.42
CA GLY A 512 -33.99 1.26 -58.36
C GLY A 512 -35.41 1.15 -58.93
N GLU A 513 -36.44 1.12 -58.09
CA GLU A 513 -37.85 1.15 -58.51
C GLU A 513 -38.09 2.39 -59.38
N ILE A 514 -38.04 2.24 -60.71
CA ILE A 514 -38.24 3.36 -61.65
C ILE A 514 -39.72 3.76 -61.56
N LEU A 515 -39.99 4.69 -60.65
CA LEU A 515 -41.21 5.45 -60.63
C LEU A 515 -40.96 6.65 -61.54
N TRP A 516 -41.78 6.80 -62.56
CA TRP A 516 -41.86 8.07 -63.25
C TRP A 516 -43.16 8.78 -62.98
N SER A 517 -43.06 10.11 -62.93
CA SER A 517 -44.21 10.99 -62.89
C SER A 517 -44.21 11.83 -64.16
N LEU A 518 -45.28 11.70 -64.93
CA LEU A 518 -45.53 12.48 -66.12
C LEU A 518 -46.55 13.57 -65.79
N LYS A 519 -46.10 14.83 -65.83
CA LYS A 519 -46.98 15.99 -65.65
C LYS A 519 -47.45 16.50 -67.01
N GLU A 520 -48.72 16.22 -67.36
CA GLU A 520 -49.37 16.77 -68.54
C GLU A 520 -50.09 18.09 -68.19
N HIS A 521 -49.82 19.18 -68.90
CA HIS A 521 -50.54 20.44 -68.74
C HIS A 521 -51.44 20.73 -69.95
N GLY A 522 -52.76 20.71 -69.75
CA GLY A 522 -53.79 20.94 -70.78
C GLY A 522 -54.97 21.79 -70.29
N ARG A 523 -55.90 22.15 -71.20
CA ARG A 523 -57.19 22.78 -70.86
C ARG A 523 -58.28 21.73 -70.59
N ASP A 524 -59.30 22.12 -69.80
CA ASP A 524 -60.42 21.37 -69.20
C ASP A 524 -61.30 20.45 -70.10
N TYR A 525 -60.93 20.15 -71.34
CA TYR A 525 -61.74 19.34 -72.26
C TYR A 525 -60.98 18.14 -72.82
N PHE A 526 -60.44 17.30 -71.92
CA PHE A 526 -59.99 15.95 -72.25
C PHE A 526 -61.16 14.98 -72.09
N TYR A 527 -61.95 14.80 -73.14
CA TYR A 527 -62.84 13.64 -73.24
C TYR A 527 -62.26 12.74 -74.34
N GLN A 528 -61.57 11.66 -73.93
CA GLN A 528 -61.16 10.52 -74.76
C GLN A 528 -59.90 10.62 -75.64
N SER A 529 -58.80 11.24 -75.19
CA SER A 529 -57.48 11.03 -75.84
C SER A 529 -56.63 10.04 -75.06
N ALA A 530 -56.08 9.03 -75.75
CA ALA A 530 -55.06 8.13 -75.20
C ALA A 530 -53.66 8.61 -75.64
N THR A 531 -52.81 8.95 -74.67
CA THR A 531 -51.36 9.12 -74.87
C THR A 531 -50.71 7.76 -74.68
N TRP A 532 -49.86 7.34 -75.63
CA TRP A 532 -49.18 6.06 -75.59
C TRP A 532 -47.71 6.28 -75.23
N PHE A 533 -47.21 5.48 -74.28
CA PHE A 533 -45.82 5.46 -73.87
C PHE A 533 -45.22 4.12 -74.27
N PHE A 534 -44.09 4.19 -74.97
CA PHE A 534 -43.29 3.02 -75.29
C PHE A 534 -42.01 3.10 -74.46
N ALA A 535 -41.71 2.06 -73.69
CA ALA A 535 -40.37 1.91 -73.14
C ALA A 535 -39.66 0.73 -73.78
N THR A 536 -38.40 0.94 -74.14
CA THR A 536 -37.51 -0.10 -74.62
C THR A 536 -36.82 -0.70 -73.40
N THR A 537 -37.25 -1.88 -73.01
CA THR A 537 -36.59 -2.66 -71.95
C THR A 537 -35.51 -3.54 -72.56
N THR A 538 -34.60 -4.06 -71.73
CA THR A 538 -33.62 -5.07 -72.17
C THR A 538 -34.26 -6.35 -72.72
N SER A 539 -35.57 -6.56 -72.48
CA SER A 539 -36.39 -7.65 -73.02
C SER A 539 -37.20 -7.31 -74.28
N GLY A 540 -37.24 -6.05 -74.74
CA GLY A 540 -38.02 -5.59 -75.88
C GLY A 540 -38.93 -4.38 -75.58
N ASP A 541 -39.73 -3.97 -76.56
CA ASP A 541 -40.69 -2.86 -76.43
C ASP A 541 -41.94 -3.31 -75.67
N GLU A 542 -42.27 -2.62 -74.58
CA GLU A 542 -43.53 -2.80 -73.84
C GLU A 542 -44.40 -1.53 -73.89
N ASP A 543 -45.71 -1.71 -74.07
CA ASP A 543 -46.73 -0.66 -74.00
C ASP A 543 -47.07 -0.38 -72.53
N ILE A 544 -47.05 0.89 -72.11
CA ILE A 544 -47.19 1.19 -70.67
C ILE A 544 -48.25 2.21 -70.25
N SER A 545 -49.42 2.18 -70.90
CA SER A 545 -50.74 2.47 -70.29
C SER A 545 -51.75 2.85 -71.36
N CYS A 546 -53.00 2.43 -71.15
CA CYS A 546 -54.20 3.04 -71.73
C CYS A 546 -55.20 3.18 -70.56
N SER A 547 -55.67 4.39 -70.25
CA SER A 547 -56.72 4.61 -69.24
C SER A 547 -57.91 5.32 -69.88
N ASP A 548 -58.97 4.56 -70.17
CA ASP A 548 -60.19 5.07 -70.81
C ASP A 548 -61.27 5.50 -69.81
N ASN A 549 -60.91 5.90 -68.58
CA ASN A 549 -61.93 6.20 -67.56
C ASN A 549 -61.60 7.40 -66.68
N ILE A 550 -61.98 8.60 -67.13
CA ILE A 550 -62.07 9.80 -66.30
C ILE A 550 -63.43 10.46 -66.54
N ASP A 551 -64.43 10.03 -65.77
CA ASP A 551 -65.66 10.77 -65.51
C ASP A 551 -65.60 11.27 -64.06
N ASP A 552 -64.65 12.16 -63.73
CA ASP A 552 -64.90 13.20 -62.72
C ASP A 552 -63.88 14.34 -62.81
N SER A 553 -64.39 15.55 -62.75
CA SER A 553 -63.66 16.81 -62.86
C SER A 553 -62.92 17.13 -61.56
N SER A 554 -61.62 16.85 -61.52
CA SER A 554 -60.65 17.63 -60.76
C SER A 554 -59.25 17.33 -61.28
N LEU A 555 -58.60 18.35 -61.81
CA LEU A 555 -57.20 18.36 -62.24
C LEU A 555 -56.32 17.55 -61.29
N TYR A 556 -55.80 16.43 -61.78
CA TYR A 556 -54.50 15.90 -61.39
C TYR A 556 -53.74 15.53 -62.65
N THR A 557 -52.61 16.21 -62.79
CA THR A 557 -51.65 16.22 -63.89
C THR A 557 -50.46 15.34 -63.51
N ALA A 558 -50.70 14.07 -63.17
CA ALA A 558 -49.64 13.12 -62.87
C ALA A 558 -50.11 11.71 -63.25
N THR A 559 -49.58 11.16 -64.33
CA THR A 559 -49.61 9.70 -64.53
C THR A 559 -48.34 9.15 -63.91
N HIS A 560 -48.49 8.31 -62.90
CA HIS A 560 -47.39 7.52 -62.36
C HIS A 560 -47.26 6.26 -63.21
N LEU A 561 -46.08 5.98 -63.72
CA LEU A 561 -45.77 4.64 -64.19
C LEU A 561 -44.91 3.96 -63.17
N ALA A 562 -45.47 2.85 -62.70
CA ALA A 562 -44.71 1.81 -62.08
C ALA A 562 -44.49 0.74 -63.15
N LEU A 563 -43.24 0.43 -63.47
CA LEU A 563 -42.91 -0.82 -64.16
C LEU A 563 -43.20 -1.96 -63.19
N ARG A 564 -44.41 -2.52 -63.26
CA ARG A 564 -44.70 -3.78 -62.55
C ARG A 564 -44.27 -4.92 -63.46
N PRO A 565 -43.29 -5.75 -63.08
CA PRO A 565 -42.97 -6.93 -63.87
C PRO A 565 -44.16 -7.89 -63.79
N GLY A 566 -44.73 -8.29 -64.93
CA GLY A 566 -45.53 -9.54 -64.97
C GLY A 566 -46.88 -9.57 -65.68
N TYR A 567 -47.14 -8.78 -66.72
CA TYR A 567 -48.34 -9.00 -67.56
C TYR A 567 -47.99 -9.40 -69.00
N THR A 568 -48.24 -10.67 -69.36
CA THR A 568 -48.30 -11.09 -70.78
C THR A 568 -49.75 -11.30 -71.20
N CYS A 569 -50.15 -10.68 -72.32
CA CYS A 569 -51.45 -10.91 -72.95
C CYS A 569 -51.40 -12.17 -73.84
N THR A 570 -52.16 -13.22 -73.50
CA THR A 570 -52.39 -14.34 -74.43
C THR A 570 -53.87 -14.55 -74.67
N VAL A 571 -54.26 -14.52 -75.95
CA VAL A 571 -55.63 -14.77 -76.40
C VAL A 571 -55.93 -16.26 -76.35
N ASN A 572 -56.91 -16.66 -75.55
CA ASN A 572 -57.68 -17.87 -75.80
C ASN A 572 -59.17 -17.49 -75.84
N ASP A 573 -59.86 -17.93 -76.89
CA ASP A 573 -61.19 -17.52 -77.32
C ASP A 573 -62.17 -17.08 -76.21
N LEU A 574 -62.42 -15.75 -76.19
CA LEU A 574 -63.64 -15.05 -75.73
C LEU A 574 -63.97 -14.97 -74.22
N ASP A 575 -63.02 -14.66 -73.33
CA ASP A 575 -63.29 -13.90 -72.07
C ASP A 575 -62.00 -13.22 -71.57
N TRP A 576 -61.99 -11.90 -71.40
CA TRP A 576 -60.82 -11.15 -70.90
C TRP A 576 -60.83 -11.23 -69.37
N ARG A 577 -60.06 -12.14 -68.78
CA ARG A 577 -59.78 -12.11 -67.34
C ARG A 577 -58.29 -11.90 -67.08
N TRP A 578 -58.04 -11.01 -66.13
CA TRP A 578 -56.74 -10.76 -65.54
C TRP A 578 -56.44 -11.94 -64.61
N ASP A 579 -55.52 -12.82 -64.99
CA ASP A 579 -54.97 -13.80 -64.05
C ASP A 579 -53.80 -13.16 -63.30
N TYR A 580 -53.90 -13.20 -61.98
CA TYR A 580 -52.86 -12.81 -61.04
C TYR A 580 -51.75 -13.86 -61.07
N ILE A 581 -50.53 -13.48 -61.46
CA ILE A 581 -49.35 -14.32 -61.26
C ILE A 581 -48.71 -13.93 -59.93
N ASP A 582 -48.46 -14.96 -59.12
CA ASP A 582 -47.84 -14.96 -57.80
C ASP A 582 -46.36 -14.50 -57.85
N GLU A 583 -46.09 -13.41 -57.13
CA GLU A 583 -44.89 -12.88 -56.43
C GLU A 583 -43.45 -13.43 -56.58
N GLN A 584 -43.04 -14.33 -57.47
CA GLN A 584 -41.66 -14.87 -57.41
C GLN A 584 -40.87 -15.04 -58.71
N ASP A 585 -40.75 -13.98 -59.52
CA ASP A 585 -39.58 -13.86 -60.42
C ASP A 585 -39.18 -12.38 -60.57
N THR A 586 -38.10 -11.99 -59.88
CA THR A 586 -37.45 -10.68 -60.02
C THR A 586 -36.67 -10.65 -61.34
N LEU A 587 -37.33 -10.26 -62.42
CA LEU A 587 -36.65 -9.74 -63.61
C LEU A 587 -36.57 -8.22 -63.46
N THR A 588 -35.38 -7.72 -63.13
CA THR A 588 -35.05 -6.29 -63.22
C THR A 588 -34.98 -5.92 -64.70
N ALA A 589 -36.08 -5.42 -65.26
CA ALA A 589 -36.08 -4.81 -66.58
C ALA A 589 -35.56 -3.37 -66.44
N GLU A 590 -34.32 -3.13 -66.87
CA GLU A 590 -33.79 -1.78 -67.00
C GLU A 590 -34.45 -1.10 -68.21
N VAL A 591 -35.07 0.06 -68.00
CA VAL A 591 -35.51 0.92 -69.11
C VAL A 591 -34.29 1.60 -69.69
N THR A 592 -34.00 1.29 -70.95
CA THR A 592 -32.83 1.84 -71.65
C THR A 592 -33.17 3.09 -72.47
N SER A 593 -34.44 3.26 -72.83
CA SER A 593 -34.97 4.47 -73.47
C SER A 593 -36.48 4.57 -73.31
N LEU A 594 -36.99 5.79 -73.21
CA LEU A 594 -38.42 6.10 -73.18
C LEU A 594 -38.77 6.92 -74.44
N GLY A 595 -39.73 6.43 -75.23
CA GLY A 595 -40.23 7.09 -76.42
C GLY A 595 -41.62 7.66 -76.21
N PHE A 596 -41.85 8.90 -76.65
CA PHE A 596 -43.16 9.55 -76.60
C PHE A 596 -43.83 9.52 -77.96
N VAL A 597 -45.10 9.11 -78.00
CA VAL A 597 -45.95 9.23 -79.18
C VAL A 597 -47.25 9.93 -78.77
N SER A 598 -47.50 11.11 -79.33
CA SER A 598 -48.72 11.89 -79.11
C SER A 598 -49.10 12.55 -80.45
N LEU A 599 -50.33 12.58 -80.99
CA LEU A 599 -51.72 12.41 -80.51
C LEU A 599 -52.51 11.54 -81.51
N HIS A 600 -53.49 10.77 -81.04
CA HIS A 600 -54.45 10.09 -81.93
C HIS A 600 -55.62 11.01 -82.31
N ASN A 601 -55.93 11.09 -83.60
CA ASN A 601 -57.14 11.72 -84.12
C ASN A 601 -58.20 10.64 -84.39
N ASP A 602 -59.13 10.41 -83.46
CA ASP A 602 -60.33 9.65 -83.81
C ASP A 602 -61.27 10.57 -84.61
N SER A 603 -61.49 10.17 -85.86
CA SER A 603 -62.34 10.84 -86.86
C SER A 603 -63.80 11.11 -86.47
N ASN A 604 -64.24 10.82 -85.24
CA ASN A 604 -65.61 11.07 -84.76
C ASN A 604 -65.76 12.01 -83.56
N CYS A 605 -64.69 12.61 -83.01
CA CYS A 605 -64.80 13.61 -81.94
C CYS A 605 -63.99 14.86 -82.29
N GLY A 606 -64.66 16.02 -82.26
CA GLY A 606 -64.10 17.30 -82.73
C GLY A 606 -62.88 17.82 -81.96
N ASP A 607 -62.05 18.52 -82.73
CA ASP A 607 -60.81 19.28 -82.49
C ASP A 607 -60.37 19.71 -81.05
N GLU A 608 -59.03 19.75 -80.91
CA GLU A 608 -58.19 20.62 -80.04
C GLU A 608 -57.40 19.99 -78.86
N SER A 609 -57.00 18.71 -78.90
CA SER A 609 -55.94 18.26 -78.00
C SER A 609 -54.58 18.83 -78.45
N ARG A 610 -53.90 19.57 -77.56
CA ARG A 610 -52.55 20.12 -77.79
C ARG A 610 -51.72 19.93 -76.52
N LEU A 611 -50.65 19.17 -76.63
CA LEU A 611 -49.66 18.97 -75.58
C LEU A 611 -48.65 20.13 -75.62
N TYR A 612 -48.60 20.96 -74.58
CA TYR A 612 -47.74 22.16 -74.55
C TYR A 612 -46.50 21.99 -73.69
N LYS A 613 -46.56 21.14 -72.66
CA LYS A 613 -45.46 20.90 -71.74
C LYS A 613 -45.44 19.43 -71.31
N VAL A 614 -44.27 18.83 -71.31
CA VAL A 614 -43.99 17.48 -70.82
C VAL A 614 -42.79 17.55 -69.90
N GLU A 615 -42.95 17.04 -68.67
CA GLU A 615 -41.85 16.84 -67.73
C GLU A 615 -41.78 15.36 -67.37
N VAL A 616 -40.58 14.81 -67.34
CA VAL A 616 -40.31 13.44 -66.95
C VAL A 616 -39.43 13.47 -65.72
N TRP A 617 -40.00 13.01 -64.62
CA TRP A 617 -39.36 12.93 -63.33
C TRP A 617 -39.06 11.48 -62.99
N VAL A 618 -37.88 11.21 -62.44
CA VAL A 618 -37.42 9.88 -62.01
C VAL A 618 -37.02 9.93 -60.54
N ARG A 619 -37.49 8.98 -59.74
CA ARG A 619 -37.18 8.87 -58.31
C ARG A 619 -36.47 7.56 -58.01
#